data_AF-A0A1H8MLT7-F1
#
_entry.id   AF-A0A1H8MLT7-F1
#
_cell.length_a   1.000
_cell.length_b   1.000
_cell.length_c   1.000
_cell.angle_alpha   90.00
_cell.angle_beta   90.00
_cell.angle_gamma   90.00
#
_symmetry.space_group_name_H-M   'P 1'
#
loop_
_entity.id
_entity.type
_entity.pdbx_description
1 polymer ?
#
loop_
_entity_poly.entity_id
_entity_poly.type
_entity_poly.pdbx_seq_one_letter_code
_entity_poly.pdbx_strand_id
1 'polypeptide(L)'
;MNVINVEANLGTTERALFAAFYGQEHGWDNAGWREIAEFSSCVLHPLEWAGLLVQTREEHNGKHVHHVFKTPLWRSALKLDTDEMLQPLKVQ
;
A
#
# COMPACT_ATOMS: atom_id res chain seq x y z
N MET A 1 6.42 7.96 -1.67
CA MET A 1 6.28 7.81 -0.21
C MET A 1 5.07 8.56 0.35
N ASN A 2 4.88 9.85 0.04
CA ASN A 2 3.72 10.64 0.52
C ASN A 2 2.35 9.98 0.21
N VAL A 3 2.17 9.41 -0.99
CA VAL A 3 0.95 8.68 -1.37
C VAL A 3 0.70 7.49 -0.43
N ILE A 4 1.68 6.60 -0.26
CA ILE A 4 1.58 5.44 0.65
C ILE A 4 1.28 5.89 2.09
N ASN A 5 1.88 6.99 2.53
CA ASN A 5 1.63 7.51 3.87
C ASN A 5 0.15 7.83 4.10
N VAL A 6 -0.51 8.43 3.11
CA VAL A 6 -1.93 8.77 3.16
C VAL A 6 -2.80 7.53 2.98
N GLU A 7 -2.61 6.82 1.87
CA GLU A 7 -3.49 5.73 1.46
C GLU A 7 -3.44 4.52 2.40
N ALA A 8 -2.27 4.19 2.95
CA ALA A 8 -2.10 3.06 3.86
C ALA A 8 -2.26 3.46 5.34
N ASN A 9 -2.82 4.63 5.67
CA ASN A 9 -2.94 5.09 7.06
C ASN A 9 -3.78 4.14 7.94
N LEU A 10 -4.83 3.55 7.37
CA LEU A 10 -5.68 2.56 8.03
C LEU A 10 -5.56 1.16 7.39
N GLY A 11 -4.48 0.95 6.63
CA GLY A 11 -4.37 -0.16 5.69
C GLY A 11 -5.06 0.13 4.37
N THR A 12 -4.58 -0.52 3.31
CA THR A 12 -5.14 -0.44 1.96
C THR A 12 -4.92 -1.76 1.24
N THR A 13 -5.38 -1.90 0.01
CA THR A 13 -5.01 -3.03 -0.85
C THR A 13 -3.94 -2.61 -1.84
N GLU A 14 -3.11 -3.55 -2.29
CA GLU A 14 -2.15 -3.32 -3.38
C GLU A 14 -2.83 -2.67 -4.59
N ARG A 15 -4.05 -3.11 -4.93
CA ARG A 15 -4.82 -2.58 -6.04
C ARG A 15 -5.26 -1.14 -5.83
N ALA A 16 -5.83 -0.83 -4.67
CA ALA A 16 -6.24 0.53 -4.34
C ALA A 16 -5.03 1.47 -4.32
N LEU A 17 -3.90 0.98 -3.79
CA LEU A 17 -2.66 1.74 -3.76
C LEU A 17 -2.10 1.97 -5.17
N PHE A 18 -2.08 0.95 -6.03
CA PHE A 18 -1.69 1.09 -7.43
C PHE A 18 -2.55 2.13 -8.15
N ALA A 19 -3.88 2.08 -7.96
CA ALA A 19 -4.79 3.06 -8.55
C ALA A 19 -4.51 4.49 -8.06
N ALA A 20 -4.16 4.67 -6.78
CA ALA A 20 -3.78 5.98 -6.24
C ALA A 20 -2.46 6.51 -6.84
N PHE A 21 -1.53 5.64 -7.22
CA PHE A 21 -0.27 6.04 -7.88
C PHE A 21 -0.44 6.39 -9.36
N TYR A 22 -1.24 5.62 -10.09
CA TYR A 22 -1.26 5.66 -11.56
C TYR A 22 -2.59 6.11 -12.16
N GLY A 23 -3.61 6.40 -11.34
CA GLY A 23 -4.86 7.02 -11.77
C GLY A 23 -5.79 6.11 -12.58
N GLN A 24 -5.64 4.79 -12.52
CA GLN A 24 -6.46 3.85 -13.28
C GLN A 24 -7.07 2.76 -12.40
N GLU A 25 -8.40 2.69 -12.38
CA GLU A 25 -9.13 1.46 -12.12
C GLU A 25 -9.02 0.57 -13.37
N HIS A 26 -7.86 -0.07 -13.58
CA HIS A 26 -7.70 -0.98 -14.70
C HIS A 26 -8.77 -2.08 -14.63
N GLY A 27 -9.56 -2.18 -15.70
CA GLY A 27 -10.28 -3.39 -16.03
C GLY A 27 -9.29 -4.55 -16.06
N TRP A 28 -9.70 -5.69 -15.53
CA TRP A 28 -8.85 -6.88 -15.37
C TRP A 28 -8.59 -7.61 -16.71
N ASP A 29 -8.62 -6.90 -17.84
CA ASP A 29 -8.44 -7.46 -19.18
C ASP A 29 -6.95 -7.54 -19.54
N ASN A 30 -6.27 -8.53 -18.96
CA ASN A 30 -4.96 -9.08 -19.36
C ASN A 30 -3.74 -8.14 -19.40
N ALA A 31 -3.88 -6.82 -19.40
CA ALA A 31 -2.77 -5.87 -19.25
C ALA A 31 -2.50 -5.65 -17.75
N GLY A 32 -3.49 -5.11 -17.02
CA GLY A 32 -3.32 -4.56 -15.67
C GLY A 32 -2.69 -5.45 -14.59
N TRP A 33 -2.66 -6.78 -14.75
CA TRP A 33 -2.02 -7.67 -13.77
C TRP A 33 -0.50 -7.56 -13.81
N ARG A 34 0.08 -7.26 -14.98
CA ARG A 34 1.53 -7.15 -15.14
C ARG A 34 2.06 -5.88 -14.50
N GLU A 35 1.40 -4.75 -14.72
CA GLU A 35 1.80 -3.48 -14.11
C GLU A 35 1.63 -3.52 -12.58
N ILE A 36 0.61 -4.22 -12.07
CA ILE A 36 0.48 -4.46 -10.63
C ILE A 36 1.63 -5.31 -10.10
N ALA A 37 2.03 -6.37 -10.80
CA ALA A 37 3.17 -7.19 -10.41
C ALA A 37 4.49 -6.41 -10.42
N GLU A 38 4.70 -5.56 -11.43
CA GLU A 38 5.85 -4.65 -11.51
C GLU A 38 5.82 -3.63 -10.34
N PHE A 39 4.67 -3.03 -10.05
CA PHE A 39 4.50 -2.17 -8.87
C PHE A 39 4.81 -2.89 -7.56
N SER A 40 4.33 -4.11 -7.38
CA SER A 40 4.59 -4.93 -6.20
C SER A 40 6.10 -5.17 -6.01
N SER A 41 6.76 -5.64 -7.07
CA SER A 41 8.18 -5.98 -7.05
C SER A 41 9.11 -4.77 -6.90
N CYS A 42 8.76 -3.64 -7.50
CA CYS A 42 9.62 -2.44 -7.50
C CYS A 42 9.31 -1.48 -6.35
N VAL A 43 8.12 -1.54 -5.75
CA VAL A 43 7.69 -0.59 -4.71
C VAL A 43 7.34 -1.29 -3.40
N LEU A 44 6.44 -2.27 -3.41
CA LEU A 44 5.92 -2.85 -2.17
C LEU A 44 6.91 -3.81 -1.50
N HIS A 45 7.46 -4.78 -2.24
CA HIS A 45 8.41 -5.74 -1.70
C HIS A 45 9.67 -5.09 -1.12
N PRO A 46 10.31 -4.10 -1.76
CA PRO A 46 11.46 -3.42 -1.15
C PRO A 46 11.12 -2.75 0.18
N LEU A 47 9.93 -2.14 0.31
CA LEU A 47 9.49 -1.48 1.54
C LEU A 47 9.08 -2.49 2.62
N GLU A 48 8.52 -3.63 2.23
CA GLU A 48 8.25 -4.76 3.12
C GLU A 48 9.55 -5.37 3.65
N TRP A 49 10.54 -5.62 2.78
CA TRP A 49 11.84 -6.15 3.18
C TRP A 49 12.62 -5.17 4.07
N ALA A 50 12.45 -3.87 3.87
CA ALA A 50 12.98 -2.84 4.76
C ALA A 50 12.23 -2.75 6.10
N GLY A 51 11.14 -3.51 6.28
CA GLY A 51 10.31 -3.51 7.48
C GLY A 51 9.42 -2.27 7.62
N LEU A 52 9.26 -1.46 6.58
CA LEU A 52 8.43 -0.24 6.58
C LEU A 52 6.95 -0.56 6.31
N LEU A 53 6.68 -1.63 5.57
CA LEU A 53 5.35 -2.16 5.29
C LEU A 53 5.23 -3.61 5.74
N VAL A 54 4.01 -4.08 5.90
CA VAL A 54 3.66 -5.51 5.99
C VAL A 54 2.53 -5.80 5.02
N GLN A 55 2.64 -6.92 4.29
CA GLN A 55 1.59 -7.39 3.41
C GLN A 55 0.88 -8.63 3.98
N THR A 56 -0.45 -8.65 3.96
CA THR A 56 -1.24 -9.83 4.32
C THR A 56 -2.10 -10.28 3.14
N ARG A 57 -2.20 -11.59 2.95
CA ARG A 57 -3.00 -12.18 1.87
C ARG A 57 -4.32 -12.65 2.43
N GLU A 58 -5.41 -12.14 1.87
CA GLU A 58 -6.77 -12.61 2.13
C GLU A 58 -7.30 -13.30 0.87
N GLU A 59 -8.06 -14.38 1.05
CA GLU A 59 -8.82 -14.99 -0.04
C GLU A 59 -10.28 -14.57 0.08
N HIS A 60 -10.77 -13.85 -0.91
CA HIS A 60 -12.15 -13.35 -0.96
C HIS A 60 -12.79 -13.74 -2.29
N ASN A 61 -13.83 -14.57 -2.25
CA ASN A 61 -14.54 -15.08 -3.43
C ASN A 61 -13.61 -15.74 -4.48
N GLY A 62 -12.63 -16.54 -4.03
CA GLY A 62 -11.67 -17.22 -4.90
C GLY A 62 -10.63 -16.30 -5.55
N LYS A 63 -10.56 -15.02 -5.12
CA LYS A 63 -9.52 -14.06 -5.52
C LYS A 63 -8.61 -13.77 -4.34
N HIS A 64 -7.31 -13.67 -4.61
CA HIS A 64 -6.36 -13.21 -3.61
C HIS A 64 -6.29 -11.70 -3.60
N VAL A 65 -6.46 -11.12 -2.41
CA VAL A 65 -6.33 -9.69 -2.14
C VAL A 65 -5.13 -9.50 -1.22
N HIS A 66 -4.19 -8.66 -1.66
CA HIS A 66 -3.04 -8.27 -0.87
C HIS A 66 -3.36 -6.97 -0.14
N HIS A 67 -3.46 -7.05 1.19
CA HIS A 67 -3.58 -5.90 2.06
C HIS A 67 -2.21 -5.40 2.46
N VAL A 68 -2.05 -4.08 2.53
CA VAL A 68 -0.79 -3.39 2.79
C VAL A 68 -0.99 -2.47 4.00
N PHE A 69 -0.15 -2.63 5.02
CA PHE A 69 -0.17 -1.83 6.23
C PHE A 69 1.19 -1.20 6.51
N LYS A 70 1.21 0.03 7.03
CA LYS A 70 2.42 0.66 7.55
C LYS A 70 2.81 0.03 8.88
N THR A 71 4.10 -0.23 9.08
CA THR A 71 4.62 -0.65 10.39
C THR A 71 4.94 0.58 11.25
N PRO A 72 5.19 0.40 12.56
CA PRO A 72 5.70 1.47 13.42
C PRO A 72 7.04 2.06 12.95
N LEU A 73 7.85 1.31 12.19
CA LEU A 73 9.12 1.78 11.65
C LEU A 73 8.91 2.91 10.65
N TRP A 74 7.80 2.91 9.90
CA TRP A 74 7.49 3.95 8.91
C TRP A 74 7.60 5.36 9.49
N ARG A 75 6.85 5.64 10.57
CA ARG A 75 6.84 6.95 11.22
C ARG A 75 8.14 7.27 11.95
N SER A 76 8.88 6.24 12.36
CA SER A 76 10.16 6.42 13.07
C SER A 76 11.31 6.76 12.12
N ALA A 77 11.29 6.18 10.90
CA ALA A 77 12.39 6.26 9.95
C ALA A 77 12.19 7.33 8.87
N LEU A 78 10.96 7.72 8.56
CA LEU A 78 10.62 8.66 7.50
C LEU A 78 10.01 9.94 8.08
N LYS A 79 10.39 11.08 7.49
CA LYS A 79 9.73 12.37 7.68
C LYS A 79 9.11 12.77 6.36
N LEU A 80 7.79 12.90 6.32
CA LEU A 80 7.03 13.09 5.10
C LEU A 80 6.14 14.33 5.23
N ASP A 81 5.98 15.06 4.14
CA ASP A 81 5.15 16.28 4.12
C ASP A 81 3.70 16.01 4.50
N THR A 82 3.25 14.77 4.30
CA THR A 82 1.88 14.34 4.59
C THR A 82 1.68 13.81 6.01
N ASP A 83 2.72 13.81 6.86
CA ASP A 83 2.60 13.31 8.24
C ASP A 83 1.59 14.14 9.05
N GLU A 84 1.56 15.46 8.86
CA GLU A 84 0.62 16.36 9.56
C GLU A 84 -0.83 16.21 9.08
N MET A 85 -1.04 15.62 7.91
CA MET A 85 -2.39 15.34 7.38
C MET A 85 -3.04 14.15 8.11
N LEU A 86 -2.24 13.31 8.76
CA LEU A 86 -2.71 12.08 9.39
C LEU A 86 -3.03 12.35 10.86
N GLN A 87 -4.32 12.22 11.22
CA GLN A 87 -4.68 12.30 12.62
C GLN A 87 -4.10 11.12 13.40
N PRO A 88 -3.59 11.34 14.63
CA PRO A 88 -3.19 10.25 15.51
C PRO A 88 -4.40 9.33 15.75
N LEU A 89 -4.22 8.03 15.51
CA LEU A 89 -5.17 7.02 15.95
C LEU A 89 -5.21 7.10 17.49
N LYS A 90 -6.27 7.71 18.03
CA LYS A 90 -6.56 7.67 19.45
C LYS A 90 -7.04 6.26 19.77
N VAL A 91 -6.14 5.43 20.29
CA VAL A 91 -6.53 4.16 20.90
C VAL A 91 -7.22 4.52 22.22
N GLN A 92 -8.51 4.20 22.34
CA GLN A 92 -9.28 4.33 23.58
C GLN A 92 -8.89 3.22 24.56
#